data_AF-A0A922CZM0-F1
#
_entry.id   AF-A0A922CZM0-F1
#
_cell.length_a   1.000
_cell.length_b   1.000
_cell.length_c   1.000
_cell.angle_alpha   90.00
_cell.angle_beta   90.00
_cell.angle_gamma   90.00
#
_symmetry.space_group_name_H-M   'P 1'
#
loop_
_entity.id
_entity.type
_entity.pdbx_description
1 polymer ?
#
loop_
_entity_poly.entity_id
_entity_poly.type
_entity_poly.pdbx_seq_one_letter_code
_entity_poly.pdbx_strand_id
1 'polypeptide(L)'
;MSVENTISVLLSLITLLDAPENRARLMKDRSLAIELCQIIHRTGLTHSSIEVLLLAADVLRLVIEGAREQLHAAMQAKIKELAPDESSTESAPAAAIAAVQTLGEGGPTGDLPPGKSVVFACLEACVWLAARRTPALAPAGRARPAAQRRATGPKGDALLVKSLAAVALLPTLTSPHGALSILPTILYLATEVLRESKESSTVADAGILLLQSGAECRAVSLHDHTREHHARLLHSALAKLVERVKSDDPEQRIDPITGARAMAVLLNNAEPVAPLHYPCINHFRHLIISASELAPDESSSESAPAAAIAAVQTLGEGGPTGDLPPGKSVVFACLEACVWLAARRTPALAPAGRARPAAQRRATGPKGDALLVKSALSILPTILYLATEVLRESKESSTVADAGILLLQSGAECRAVSLHDHTREHHARLLHSALAKLVERVKSDDPEQRIDPITGARAMAVLLNNAEPVAPLHYPCINHFRQCLETSDNEEFKTMMQQSAELRNKLECALKANQANTRINKAQAQRPVFDAKPAKPTIQLKTDFSDFR
;
A
#
# COMPACT_ATOMS: atom_id res chain seq x y z
N MET A 1 21.00 -35.53 -17.73
CA MET A 1 21.41 -35.09 -16.38
C MET A 1 20.44 -35.71 -15.39
N SER A 2 20.89 -36.36 -14.30
CA SER A 2 19.96 -36.86 -13.28
C SER A 2 19.27 -35.67 -12.58
N VAL A 3 18.11 -35.92 -11.97
CA VAL A 3 17.37 -34.91 -11.20
C VAL A 3 18.25 -34.38 -10.06
N GLU A 4 18.97 -35.27 -9.38
CA GLU A 4 19.90 -34.96 -8.29
C GLU A 4 21.05 -34.03 -8.74
N ASN A 5 21.64 -34.29 -9.92
CA ASN A 5 22.67 -33.41 -10.47
C ASN A 5 22.11 -32.03 -10.79
N THR A 6 20.87 -31.97 -11.29
CA THR A 6 20.19 -30.68 -11.59
C THR A 6 19.93 -29.89 -10.31
N ILE A 7 19.47 -30.56 -9.25
CA ILE A 7 19.27 -29.96 -7.92
C ILE A 7 20.61 -29.43 -7.37
N SER A 8 21.67 -30.24 -7.43
CA SER A 8 23.00 -29.84 -6.95
C SER A 8 23.53 -28.62 -7.71
N VAL A 9 23.36 -28.57 -9.05
CA VAL A 9 23.76 -27.41 -9.86
C VAL A 9 22.97 -26.16 -9.50
N LEU A 10 21.64 -26.26 -9.36
CA LEU A 10 20.81 -25.11 -9.01
C LEU A 10 21.11 -24.58 -7.61
N LEU A 11 21.31 -25.47 -6.63
CA LEU A 11 21.76 -25.08 -5.29
C LEU A 11 23.13 -24.40 -5.34
N SER A 12 24.08 -24.94 -6.11
CA SER A 12 25.39 -24.30 -6.29
C SER A 12 25.27 -22.90 -6.89
N LEU A 13 24.38 -22.72 -7.88
CA LEU A 13 24.10 -21.41 -8.47
C LEU A 13 23.47 -20.46 -7.45
N ILE A 14 22.52 -20.92 -6.64
CA ILE A 14 21.91 -20.12 -5.56
C ILE A 14 23.00 -19.67 -4.59
N THR A 15 23.81 -20.58 -4.07
CA THR A 15 24.91 -20.24 -3.15
C THR A 15 25.93 -19.29 -3.77
N LEU A 16 26.26 -19.48 -5.05
CA LEU A 16 27.20 -18.60 -5.75
C LEU A 16 26.62 -17.19 -5.92
N LEU A 17 25.36 -17.08 -6.32
CA LEU A 17 24.68 -15.81 -6.60
C LEU A 17 24.08 -15.15 -5.35
N ASP A 18 24.14 -15.79 -4.19
CA ASP A 18 23.76 -15.19 -2.90
C ASP A 18 24.68 -14.02 -2.53
N ALA A 19 25.96 -14.08 -2.95
CA ALA A 19 26.91 -13.00 -2.76
C ALA A 19 26.72 -11.86 -3.80
N PRO A 20 26.59 -10.59 -3.38
CA PRO A 20 26.36 -9.46 -4.29
C PRO A 20 27.51 -9.25 -5.28
N GLU A 21 28.75 -9.58 -4.93
CA GLU A 21 29.90 -9.46 -5.83
C GLU A 21 29.79 -10.41 -7.02
N ASN A 22 29.24 -11.61 -6.79
CA ASN A 22 29.04 -12.59 -7.85
C ASN A 22 27.86 -12.22 -8.75
N ARG A 23 26.79 -11.65 -8.19
CA ARG A 23 25.72 -11.04 -9.00
C ARG A 23 26.25 -9.90 -9.85
N ALA A 24 27.05 -9.00 -9.27
CA ALA A 24 27.67 -7.92 -10.00
C ALA A 24 28.57 -8.43 -11.14
N ARG A 25 29.31 -9.53 -10.94
CA ARG A 25 30.11 -10.20 -11.99
C ARG A 25 29.22 -10.77 -13.10
N LEU A 26 28.13 -11.46 -12.75
CA LEU A 26 27.15 -11.97 -13.71
C LEU A 26 26.57 -10.82 -14.55
N MET A 27 26.24 -9.69 -13.92
CA MET A 27 25.63 -8.53 -14.58
C MET A 27 26.60 -7.71 -15.45
N LYS A 28 27.93 -7.87 -15.29
CA LYS A 28 28.91 -7.25 -16.20
C LYS A 28 28.75 -7.77 -17.63
N ASP A 29 28.42 -9.06 -17.77
CA ASP A 29 28.10 -9.67 -19.06
C ASP A 29 26.60 -9.97 -19.15
N ARG A 30 25.86 -9.03 -19.75
CA ARG A 30 24.41 -9.18 -19.93
C ARG A 30 24.05 -10.40 -20.77
N SER A 31 24.91 -10.84 -21.69
CA SER A 31 24.62 -12.02 -22.51
C SER A 31 24.58 -13.29 -21.67
N LEU A 32 25.50 -13.42 -20.71
CA LEU A 32 25.54 -14.53 -19.76
C LEU A 32 24.30 -14.57 -18.86
N ALA A 33 23.83 -13.40 -18.38
CA ALA A 33 22.60 -13.31 -17.61
C ALA A 33 21.37 -13.77 -18.41
N ILE A 34 21.28 -13.37 -19.69
CA ILE A 34 20.20 -13.77 -20.59
C ILE A 34 20.25 -15.28 -20.87
N GLU A 35 21.43 -15.84 -21.13
CA GLU A 35 21.61 -17.28 -21.34
C GLU A 35 21.21 -18.08 -20.09
N LEU A 36 21.56 -17.61 -18.89
CA LEU A 36 21.11 -18.24 -17.65
C LEU A 36 19.59 -18.24 -17.54
N CYS A 37 18.92 -17.10 -17.82
CA CYS A 37 17.46 -17.04 -17.85
C CYS A 37 16.85 -18.00 -18.89
N GLN A 38 17.46 -18.14 -20.06
CA GLN A 38 17.02 -19.09 -21.10
C GLN A 38 17.20 -20.55 -20.68
N ILE A 39 18.29 -20.88 -19.98
CA ILE A 39 18.50 -22.21 -19.39
C ILE A 39 17.41 -22.50 -18.35
N ILE A 40 17.09 -21.54 -17.49
CA ILE A 40 16.00 -21.67 -16.52
C ILE A 40 14.65 -21.82 -17.22
N HIS A 41 14.38 -21.03 -18.25
CA HIS A 41 13.16 -21.14 -19.06
C HIS A 41 13.00 -22.55 -19.65
N ARG A 42 14.06 -23.09 -20.27
CA ARG A 42 14.08 -24.47 -20.78
C ARG A 42 13.87 -25.49 -19.66
N THR A 43 14.49 -25.28 -18.49
CA THR A 43 14.29 -26.12 -17.30
C THR A 43 12.82 -26.13 -16.87
N GLY A 44 12.17 -24.96 -16.85
CA GLY A 44 10.74 -24.82 -16.56
C GLY A 44 9.85 -25.56 -17.56
N LEU A 45 10.26 -25.62 -18.83
CA LEU A 45 9.54 -26.34 -19.88
C LEU A 45 9.70 -27.86 -19.80
N THR A 46 10.92 -28.35 -19.54
CA THR A 46 11.27 -29.76 -19.72
C THR A 46 11.28 -30.57 -18.43
N HIS A 47 11.46 -29.94 -17.26
CA HIS A 47 11.63 -30.67 -16.01
C HIS A 47 10.29 -30.97 -15.32
N SER A 48 10.16 -32.14 -14.69
CA SER A 48 8.93 -32.58 -14.01
C SER A 48 8.99 -32.44 -12.47
N SER A 49 10.18 -32.42 -11.87
CA SER A 49 10.35 -32.25 -10.41
C SER A 49 9.99 -30.85 -9.97
N ILE A 50 9.06 -30.73 -9.02
CA ILE A 50 8.65 -29.45 -8.41
C ILE A 50 9.79 -28.77 -7.66
N GLU A 51 10.69 -29.54 -7.05
CA GLU A 51 11.84 -29.01 -6.32
C GLU A 51 12.82 -28.29 -7.25
N VAL A 52 13.12 -28.89 -8.41
CA VAL A 52 13.93 -28.25 -9.45
C VAL A 52 13.28 -26.96 -9.94
N LEU A 53 11.94 -26.93 -10.09
CA LEU A 53 11.23 -25.73 -10.52
C LEU A 53 11.26 -24.62 -9.46
N LEU A 54 11.16 -24.97 -8.17
CA LEU A 54 11.28 -24.01 -7.06
C LEU A 54 12.69 -23.41 -7.00
N LEU A 55 13.73 -24.24 -7.08
CA LEU A 55 15.12 -23.78 -7.12
C LEU A 55 15.40 -22.93 -8.36
N ALA A 56 14.83 -23.28 -9.50
CA ALA A 56 14.92 -22.47 -10.71
C ALA A 56 14.29 -21.09 -10.56
N ALA A 57 13.15 -20.98 -9.85
CA ALA A 57 12.55 -19.69 -9.50
C ALA A 57 13.44 -18.88 -8.55
N ASP A 58 14.14 -19.54 -7.62
CA ASP A 58 15.08 -18.88 -6.71
C ASP A 58 16.31 -18.34 -7.43
N VAL A 59 16.85 -19.08 -8.41
CA VAL A 59 17.93 -18.56 -9.29
C VAL A 59 17.47 -17.32 -10.07
N LEU A 60 16.26 -17.33 -10.66
CA LEU A 60 15.73 -16.16 -11.38
C LEU A 60 15.62 -14.93 -10.48
N ARG A 61 15.19 -15.12 -9.23
CA ARG A 61 15.11 -14.03 -8.25
C ARG A 61 16.49 -13.39 -8.03
N LEU A 62 17.55 -14.19 -7.87
CA LEU A 62 18.91 -13.67 -7.71
C LEU A 62 19.42 -12.93 -8.96
N VAL A 63 19.02 -13.37 -10.16
CA VAL A 63 19.32 -12.63 -11.40
C VAL A 63 18.64 -11.26 -11.42
N ILE A 64 17.36 -11.20 -11.03
CA ILE A 64 16.59 -9.95 -10.94
C ILE A 64 17.19 -9.01 -9.88
N GLU A 65 17.58 -9.54 -8.72
CA GLU A 65 18.24 -8.77 -7.66
C GLU A 65 19.57 -8.18 -8.15
N GLY A 66 20.39 -8.97 -8.85
CA GLY A 66 21.63 -8.49 -9.46
C GLY A 66 21.39 -7.38 -10.49
N ALA A 67 20.40 -7.54 -11.37
CA ALA A 67 20.05 -6.53 -12.37
C ALA A 67 19.59 -5.23 -11.70
N ARG A 68 18.83 -5.34 -10.60
CA ARG A 68 18.35 -4.19 -9.81
C ARG A 68 19.50 -3.45 -9.14
N GLU A 69 20.45 -4.18 -8.56
CA GLU A 69 21.67 -3.62 -7.96
C GLU A 69 22.51 -2.89 -9.01
N GLN A 70 22.72 -3.48 -10.19
CA GLN A 70 23.44 -2.84 -11.28
C GLN A 70 22.75 -1.57 -11.77
N LEU A 71 21.43 -1.62 -11.97
CA LEU A 71 20.67 -0.45 -12.40
C LEU A 71 20.70 0.66 -11.35
N HIS A 72 20.53 0.33 -10.08
CA HIS A 72 20.56 1.30 -9.00
C HIS A 72 21.94 1.96 -8.88
N ALA A 73 23.03 1.18 -8.99
CA ALA A 73 24.39 1.73 -9.03
C ALA A 73 24.62 2.66 -10.24
N ALA A 74 24.10 2.29 -11.42
CA ALA A 74 24.16 3.14 -12.61
C ALA A 74 23.37 4.44 -12.45
N MET A 75 22.16 4.36 -11.87
CA MET A 75 21.33 5.54 -11.55
C MET A 75 22.05 6.47 -10.56
N GLN A 76 22.63 5.93 -9.49
CA GLN A 76 23.38 6.73 -8.50
C GLN A 76 24.62 7.39 -9.12
N ALA A 77 25.38 6.66 -9.94
CA ALA A 77 26.52 7.21 -10.65
C ALA A 77 26.11 8.36 -11.59
N LYS A 78 24.98 8.18 -12.30
CA LYS A 78 24.44 9.20 -13.21
C LYS A 78 23.91 10.42 -12.45
N ILE A 79 23.27 10.22 -11.31
CA ILE A 79 22.84 11.32 -10.42
C ILE A 79 24.06 12.12 -9.95
N LYS A 80 25.12 11.44 -9.50
CA LYS A 80 26.37 12.09 -9.05
C LYS A 80 27.08 12.87 -10.17
N GLU A 81 27.00 12.39 -11.41
CA GLU A 81 27.54 13.08 -12.59
C GLU A 81 26.75 14.35 -12.92
N LEU A 82 25.42 14.30 -12.81
CA LEU A 82 24.51 15.38 -13.20
C LEU A 82 24.25 16.44 -12.12
N ALA A 83 24.45 16.09 -10.85
CA ALA A 83 24.26 16.98 -9.70
C ALA A 83 25.42 16.78 -8.69
N PRO A 84 26.59 17.42 -8.92
CA PRO A 84 27.73 17.33 -8.01
C PRO A 84 27.53 18.08 -6.68
N ASP A 85 26.60 19.04 -6.63
CA ASP A 85 26.22 19.78 -5.43
C ASP A 85 24.99 19.14 -4.77
N GLU A 86 25.08 18.81 -3.47
CA GLU A 86 24.08 18.10 -2.65
C GLU A 86 22.71 18.81 -2.57
N SER A 87 21.98 18.81 -3.67
CA SER A 87 20.58 19.19 -3.73
C SER A 87 19.78 17.92 -4.04
N SER A 88 18.77 17.65 -3.21
CA SER A 88 17.94 16.45 -3.27
C SER A 88 17.41 16.19 -4.68
N THR A 89 17.20 14.92 -5.03
CA THR A 89 16.71 14.43 -6.33
C THR A 89 15.47 15.18 -6.86
N GLU A 90 14.69 15.80 -5.97
CA GLU A 90 13.50 16.61 -6.28
C GLU A 90 13.81 17.99 -6.88
N SER A 91 15.04 18.46 -6.79
CA SER A 91 15.50 19.78 -7.30
C SER A 91 16.41 19.69 -8.52
N ALA A 92 16.70 18.47 -8.99
CA ALA A 92 17.48 18.25 -10.20
C ALA A 92 16.69 18.70 -11.46
N PRO A 93 17.36 19.23 -12.50
CA PRO A 93 16.70 19.61 -13.75
C PRO A 93 15.89 18.44 -14.32
N ALA A 94 14.70 18.70 -14.86
CA ALA A 94 13.82 17.66 -15.43
C ALA A 94 14.53 16.75 -16.47
N ALA A 95 15.51 17.30 -17.20
CA ALA A 95 16.35 16.53 -18.12
C ALA A 95 17.29 15.53 -17.43
N ALA A 96 17.81 15.85 -16.24
CA ALA A 96 18.64 14.94 -15.45
C ALA A 96 17.82 13.78 -14.89
N ILE A 97 16.61 14.06 -14.40
CA ILE A 97 15.66 13.05 -13.93
C ILE A 97 15.26 12.10 -15.08
N ALA A 98 14.93 12.64 -16.25
CA ALA A 98 14.62 11.85 -17.43
C ALA A 98 15.82 10.99 -17.90
N ALA A 99 17.04 11.53 -17.86
CA ALA A 99 18.25 10.79 -18.21
C ALA A 99 18.52 9.62 -17.25
N VAL A 100 18.28 9.79 -15.94
CA VAL A 100 18.40 8.71 -14.95
C VAL A 100 17.32 7.65 -15.16
N GLN A 101 16.09 8.07 -15.47
CA GLN A 101 14.95 7.17 -15.66
C GLN A 101 15.05 6.31 -16.93
N THR A 102 15.73 6.81 -17.96
CA THR A 102 15.96 6.08 -19.22
C THR A 102 17.09 5.06 -19.14
N LEU A 103 17.79 4.95 -18.00
CA LEU A 103 18.82 3.92 -17.77
C LEU A 103 18.23 2.50 -17.63
N GLY A 104 16.96 2.39 -17.24
CA GLY A 104 16.26 1.10 -17.18
C GLY A 104 16.03 0.51 -18.58
N GLU A 105 15.81 -0.80 -18.65
CA GLU A 105 15.53 -1.47 -19.93
C GLU A 105 14.27 -0.91 -20.59
N GLY A 106 14.27 -0.85 -21.93
CA GLY A 106 13.25 -0.17 -22.72
C GLY A 106 13.63 1.27 -23.09
N GLY A 107 14.46 1.95 -22.30
CA GLY A 107 14.94 3.30 -22.61
C GLY A 107 13.79 4.27 -22.97
N PRO A 108 13.94 5.13 -23.99
CA PRO A 108 12.89 6.07 -24.38
C PRO A 108 11.76 5.45 -25.22
N THR A 109 11.99 4.31 -25.89
CA THR A 109 10.98 3.71 -26.79
C THR A 109 10.10 2.67 -26.10
N GLY A 110 10.61 2.05 -25.04
CA GLY A 110 9.98 0.90 -24.37
C GLY A 110 10.36 -0.46 -24.95
N ASP A 111 11.24 -0.51 -25.96
CA ASP A 111 11.54 -1.77 -26.64
C ASP A 111 12.32 -2.75 -25.77
N LEU A 112 11.77 -3.95 -25.61
CA LEU A 112 12.38 -5.07 -24.87
C LEU A 112 12.59 -6.27 -25.83
N PRO A 113 13.61 -6.22 -26.71
CA PRO A 113 13.80 -7.24 -27.73
C PRO A 113 14.16 -8.61 -27.13
N PRO A 114 13.52 -9.71 -27.60
CA PRO A 114 13.87 -11.08 -27.19
C PRO A 114 15.35 -11.39 -27.44
N GLY A 115 15.98 -12.08 -26.50
CA GLY A 115 17.40 -12.45 -26.57
C GLY A 115 18.38 -11.30 -26.32
N LYS A 116 17.91 -10.07 -26.09
CA LYS A 116 18.73 -8.89 -25.79
C LYS A 116 18.36 -8.20 -24.47
N SER A 117 17.13 -8.41 -23.99
CA SER A 117 16.61 -7.85 -22.75
C SER A 117 16.63 -8.89 -21.62
N VAL A 118 17.22 -8.53 -20.48
CA VAL A 118 17.19 -9.36 -19.26
C VAL A 118 15.76 -9.39 -18.71
N VAL A 119 15.06 -8.25 -18.75
CA VAL A 119 13.65 -8.16 -18.32
C VAL A 119 12.76 -9.11 -19.11
N PHE A 120 12.90 -9.14 -20.43
CA PHE A 120 12.14 -10.05 -21.29
C PHE A 120 12.48 -11.52 -21.00
N ALA A 121 13.76 -11.85 -20.85
CA ALA A 121 14.21 -13.21 -20.55
C ALA A 121 13.67 -13.70 -19.19
N CYS A 122 13.71 -12.85 -18.15
CA CYS A 122 13.13 -13.14 -16.85
C CYS A 122 11.61 -13.29 -16.93
N LEU A 123 10.92 -12.40 -17.66
CA LEU A 123 9.47 -12.46 -17.84
C LEU A 123 9.05 -13.78 -18.51
N GLU A 124 9.71 -14.17 -19.60
CA GLU A 124 9.42 -15.43 -20.28
C GLU A 124 9.59 -16.61 -19.33
N ALA A 125 10.72 -16.69 -18.62
CA ALA A 125 10.98 -17.77 -17.67
C ALA A 125 9.92 -17.82 -16.54
N CYS A 126 9.56 -16.68 -15.95
CA CYS A 126 8.58 -16.59 -14.88
C CYS A 126 7.17 -16.99 -15.34
N VAL A 127 6.73 -16.56 -16.52
CA VAL A 127 5.42 -16.92 -17.09
C VAL A 127 5.31 -18.43 -17.26
N TRP A 128 6.38 -19.08 -17.74
CA TRP A 128 6.37 -20.53 -17.90
C TRP A 128 6.39 -21.29 -16.58
N LEU A 129 7.12 -20.81 -15.57
CA LEU A 129 7.08 -21.40 -14.22
C LEU A 129 5.70 -21.22 -13.57
N ALA A 130 5.09 -20.03 -13.68
CA ALA A 130 3.73 -19.77 -13.24
C ALA A 130 2.71 -20.67 -13.96
N ALA A 131 2.89 -20.87 -15.27
CA ALA A 131 2.03 -21.74 -16.08
C ALA A 131 2.06 -23.21 -15.64
N ARG A 132 3.09 -23.66 -14.87
CA ARG A 132 3.12 -25.00 -14.27
C ARG A 132 2.01 -25.21 -13.24
N ARG A 133 1.67 -24.18 -12.47
CA ARG A 133 0.55 -24.20 -11.52
C ARG A 133 -0.78 -23.84 -12.20
N THR A 134 -0.74 -22.89 -13.11
CA THR A 134 -1.92 -22.31 -13.75
C THR A 134 -1.81 -22.43 -15.27
N PRO A 135 -2.22 -23.58 -15.86
CA PRO A 135 -2.06 -23.85 -17.27
C PRO A 135 -2.57 -22.77 -18.23
N ALA A 136 -3.65 -22.07 -17.86
CA ALA A 136 -4.23 -20.99 -18.65
C ALA A 136 -3.30 -19.79 -18.91
N LEU A 137 -2.21 -19.63 -18.13
CA LEU A 137 -1.24 -18.55 -18.32
C LEU A 137 -0.27 -18.80 -19.48
N ALA A 138 -0.23 -20.02 -20.04
CA ALA A 138 0.66 -20.32 -21.15
C ALA A 138 0.24 -19.54 -22.41
N PRO A 139 1.19 -18.98 -23.18
CA PRO A 139 0.89 -18.28 -24.43
C PRO A 139 0.11 -19.20 -25.40
N ALA A 140 -1.00 -18.69 -25.95
CA ALA A 140 -1.81 -19.43 -26.90
C ALA A 140 -1.00 -19.85 -28.15
N GLY A 141 -1.21 -21.08 -28.64
CA GLY A 141 -0.60 -21.57 -29.88
C GLY A 141 0.75 -22.28 -29.75
N ARG A 142 1.35 -22.37 -28.56
CA ARG A 142 2.50 -23.29 -28.31
C ARG A 142 1.99 -24.61 -27.73
N ALA A 143 2.22 -25.70 -28.46
CA ALA A 143 1.87 -27.05 -27.99
C ALA A 143 2.57 -27.34 -26.67
N ARG A 144 1.79 -27.63 -25.62
CA ARG A 144 2.34 -28.17 -24.38
C ARG A 144 2.86 -29.57 -24.62
N PRO A 145 4.10 -29.90 -24.24
CA PRO A 145 4.52 -31.29 -24.14
C PRO A 145 3.58 -32.02 -23.16
N ALA A 146 3.04 -33.18 -23.56
CA ALA A 146 2.17 -34.02 -22.74
C ALA A 146 2.76 -34.43 -21.37
N ALA A 147 4.09 -34.26 -21.20
CA ALA A 147 4.82 -34.49 -19.96
C ALA A 147 4.67 -33.39 -18.89
N GLN A 148 4.06 -32.24 -19.20
CA GLN A 148 3.90 -31.14 -18.26
C GLN A 148 2.69 -31.37 -17.33
N ARG A 149 2.93 -32.06 -16.20
CA ARG A 149 1.93 -32.18 -15.13
C ARG A 149 1.67 -30.83 -14.47
N ARG A 150 0.40 -30.53 -14.18
CA ARG A 150 -0.02 -29.40 -13.33
C ARG A 150 0.61 -29.59 -11.96
N ALA A 151 1.39 -28.62 -11.51
CA ALA A 151 1.94 -28.60 -10.17
C ALA A 151 0.82 -28.14 -9.22
N THR A 152 0.12 -29.07 -8.58
CA THR A 152 -0.96 -28.77 -7.61
C THR A 152 -0.46 -28.86 -6.16
N GLY A 153 -1.27 -28.38 -5.22
CA GLY A 153 -0.97 -28.41 -3.79
C GLY A 153 0.01 -27.32 -3.34
N PRO A 154 0.45 -27.35 -2.06
CA PRO A 154 1.19 -26.24 -1.44
C PRO A 154 2.50 -25.90 -2.15
N LYS A 155 3.23 -26.90 -2.66
CA LYS A 155 4.47 -26.67 -3.41
C LYS A 155 4.22 -26.05 -4.79
N GLY A 156 3.09 -26.38 -5.43
CA GLY A 156 2.65 -25.75 -6.68
C GLY A 156 2.20 -24.31 -6.48
N ASP A 157 1.46 -24.04 -5.40
CA ASP A 157 1.07 -22.69 -4.98
C ASP A 157 2.33 -21.86 -4.67
N ALA A 158 3.30 -22.40 -3.94
CA ALA A 158 4.58 -21.75 -3.67
C ALA A 158 5.38 -21.42 -4.94
N LEU A 159 5.38 -22.31 -5.94
CA LEU A 159 6.02 -22.05 -7.23
C LEU A 159 5.36 -20.87 -7.96
N LEU A 160 4.02 -20.82 -7.96
CA LEU A 160 3.29 -19.70 -8.54
C LEU A 160 3.63 -18.39 -7.80
N VAL A 161 3.55 -18.39 -6.48
CA VAL A 161 3.85 -17.21 -5.64
C VAL A 161 5.27 -16.70 -5.93
N LYS A 162 6.29 -17.57 -5.93
CA LYS A 162 7.67 -17.19 -6.27
C LYS A 162 7.78 -16.59 -7.67
N SER A 163 7.12 -17.21 -8.65
CA SER A 163 7.14 -16.76 -10.05
C SER A 163 6.47 -15.39 -10.22
N LEU A 164 5.30 -15.17 -9.61
CA LEU A 164 4.59 -13.90 -9.69
C LEU A 164 5.30 -12.79 -8.90
N ALA A 165 5.90 -13.12 -7.76
CA ALA A 165 6.73 -12.18 -7.01
C ALA A 165 7.94 -11.71 -7.83
N ALA A 166 8.57 -12.60 -8.59
CA ALA A 166 9.63 -12.24 -9.53
C ALA A 166 9.10 -11.33 -10.65
N VAL A 167 7.93 -11.62 -11.24
CA VAL A 167 7.28 -10.74 -12.23
C VAL A 167 6.99 -9.35 -11.69
N ALA A 168 6.50 -9.25 -10.44
CA ALA A 168 6.20 -7.97 -9.78
C ALA A 168 7.43 -7.07 -9.58
N LEU A 169 8.64 -7.63 -9.58
CA LEU A 169 9.88 -6.88 -9.49
C LEU A 169 10.35 -6.32 -10.85
N LEU A 170 9.92 -6.90 -11.97
CA LEU A 170 10.42 -6.53 -13.30
C LEU A 170 10.23 -5.07 -13.69
N PRO A 171 9.10 -4.39 -13.35
CA PRO A 171 8.94 -2.96 -13.61
C PRO A 171 10.01 -2.07 -12.95
N THR A 172 10.68 -2.56 -11.89
CA THR A 172 11.77 -1.82 -11.22
C THR A 172 13.09 -1.84 -12.01
N LEU A 173 13.19 -2.69 -13.03
CA LEU A 173 14.34 -2.80 -13.93
C LEU A 173 14.17 -2.02 -15.23
N THR A 174 12.95 -1.53 -15.49
CA THR A 174 12.58 -0.88 -16.75
C THR A 174 12.56 0.63 -16.63
N SER A 175 12.73 1.31 -17.76
CA SER A 175 12.34 2.71 -17.89
C SER A 175 10.81 2.88 -17.81
N PRO A 176 10.27 4.11 -17.71
CA PRO A 176 8.82 4.34 -17.77
C PRO A 176 8.14 3.70 -18.99
N HIS A 177 8.75 3.82 -20.18
CA HIS A 177 8.22 3.20 -21.41
C HIS A 177 8.41 1.69 -21.43
N GLY A 178 9.51 1.17 -20.86
CA GLY A 178 9.72 -0.27 -20.70
C GLY A 178 8.68 -0.90 -19.77
N ALA A 179 8.31 -0.20 -18.69
CA ALA A 179 7.26 -0.64 -17.76
C ALA A 179 5.90 -0.76 -18.47
N LEU A 180 5.53 0.23 -19.30
CA LEU A 180 4.31 0.16 -20.12
C LEU A 180 4.29 -1.02 -21.08
N SER A 181 5.46 -1.48 -21.54
CA SER A 181 5.56 -2.61 -22.46
C SER A 181 5.30 -3.95 -21.80
N ILE A 182 5.50 -4.07 -20.48
CA ILE A 182 5.26 -5.31 -19.71
C ILE A 182 3.99 -5.27 -18.84
N LEU A 183 3.49 -4.09 -18.48
CA LEU A 183 2.28 -3.94 -17.66
C LEU A 183 1.03 -4.66 -18.20
N PRO A 184 0.74 -4.67 -19.52
CA PRO A 184 -0.37 -5.45 -20.07
C PRO A 184 -0.26 -6.94 -19.72
N THR A 185 0.96 -7.49 -19.81
CA THR A 185 1.24 -8.89 -19.43
C THR A 185 1.04 -9.09 -17.94
N ILE A 186 1.52 -8.19 -17.08
CA ILE A 186 1.36 -8.28 -15.62
C ILE A 186 -0.12 -8.27 -15.23
N LEU A 187 -0.90 -7.33 -15.77
CA LEU A 187 -2.33 -7.22 -15.50
C LEU A 187 -3.10 -8.44 -16.02
N TYR A 188 -2.76 -8.93 -17.22
CA TYR A 188 -3.32 -10.16 -17.76
C TYR A 188 -3.05 -11.35 -16.81
N LEU A 189 -1.79 -11.59 -16.45
CA LEU A 189 -1.42 -12.68 -15.54
C LEU A 189 -2.18 -12.60 -14.23
N ALA A 190 -2.29 -11.39 -13.64
CA ALA A 190 -3.05 -11.20 -12.42
C ALA A 190 -4.53 -11.58 -12.59
N THR A 191 -5.20 -11.08 -13.63
CA THR A 191 -6.62 -11.38 -13.89
C THR A 191 -6.89 -12.86 -14.21
N GLU A 192 -5.94 -13.55 -14.85
CA GLU A 192 -6.05 -14.99 -15.11
C GLU A 192 -5.79 -15.84 -13.86
N VAL A 193 -4.80 -15.46 -13.04
CA VAL A 193 -4.55 -16.12 -11.76
C VAL A 193 -5.77 -16.03 -10.84
N LEU A 194 -6.43 -14.86 -10.79
CA LEU A 194 -7.66 -14.65 -10.02
C LEU A 194 -8.84 -15.49 -10.53
N ARG A 195 -8.91 -15.77 -11.83
CA ARG A 195 -9.92 -16.69 -12.40
C ARG A 195 -9.71 -18.13 -11.93
N GLU A 196 -8.44 -18.52 -11.81
CA GLU A 196 -8.01 -19.88 -11.52
C GLU A 196 -7.84 -20.16 -10.01
N SER A 197 -8.18 -19.19 -9.14
CA SER A 197 -7.89 -19.24 -7.70
C SER A 197 -8.99 -19.85 -6.82
N LYS A 198 -10.10 -20.34 -7.40
CA LYS A 198 -11.28 -20.85 -6.65
C LYS A 198 -10.95 -21.88 -5.58
N GLU A 199 -9.88 -22.64 -5.78
CA GLU A 199 -9.47 -23.75 -4.92
C GLU A 199 -8.34 -23.38 -3.94
N SER A 200 -7.79 -22.15 -4.00
CA SER A 200 -6.67 -21.75 -3.15
C SER A 200 -6.66 -20.25 -2.88
N SER A 201 -6.84 -19.89 -1.60
CA SER A 201 -6.69 -18.51 -1.12
C SER A 201 -5.29 -17.95 -1.39
N THR A 202 -4.25 -18.79 -1.28
CA THR A 202 -2.87 -18.35 -1.55
C THR A 202 -2.68 -17.93 -3.01
N VAL A 203 -3.32 -18.64 -3.95
CA VAL A 203 -3.32 -18.29 -5.38
C VAL A 203 -4.11 -16.99 -5.61
N ALA A 204 -5.24 -16.82 -4.91
CA ALA A 204 -6.02 -15.58 -4.97
C ALA A 204 -5.19 -14.39 -4.46
N ASP A 205 -4.53 -14.53 -3.31
CA ASP A 205 -3.67 -13.51 -2.71
C ASP A 205 -2.48 -13.17 -3.61
N ALA A 206 -1.86 -14.17 -4.24
CA ALA A 206 -0.78 -13.95 -5.20
C ALA A 206 -1.26 -13.14 -6.42
N GLY A 207 -2.46 -13.43 -6.93
CA GLY A 207 -3.08 -12.68 -8.01
C GLY A 207 -3.39 -11.23 -7.63
N ILE A 208 -3.89 -11.00 -6.41
CA ILE A 208 -4.19 -9.65 -5.88
C ILE A 208 -2.91 -8.84 -5.70
N LEU A 209 -1.86 -9.43 -5.13
CA LEU A 209 -0.57 -8.76 -4.94
C LEU A 209 0.08 -8.41 -6.28
N LEU A 210 0.01 -9.29 -7.27
CA LEU A 210 0.50 -8.99 -8.62
C LEU A 210 -0.30 -7.84 -9.26
N LEU A 211 -1.63 -7.86 -9.14
CA LEU A 211 -2.50 -6.79 -9.61
C LEU A 211 -2.13 -5.45 -8.97
N GLN A 212 -1.90 -5.45 -7.65
CA GLN A 212 -1.49 -4.28 -6.90
C GLN A 212 -0.14 -3.74 -7.38
N SER A 213 0.84 -4.62 -7.60
CA SER A 213 2.15 -4.19 -8.14
C SER A 213 2.05 -3.51 -9.51
N GLY A 214 1.14 -3.98 -10.37
CA GLY A 214 0.86 -3.36 -11.66
C GLY A 214 0.09 -2.04 -11.54
N ALA A 215 -0.84 -1.96 -10.59
CA ALA A 215 -1.65 -0.77 -10.32
C ALA A 215 -0.84 0.37 -9.69
N GLU A 216 0.12 0.05 -8.83
CA GLU A 216 0.95 1.02 -8.10
C GLU A 216 2.31 1.28 -8.79
N CYS A 217 2.45 0.91 -10.06
CA CYS A 217 3.70 1.01 -10.80
C CYS A 217 4.19 2.48 -10.88
N ARG A 218 5.14 2.84 -10.01
CA ARG A 218 5.64 4.23 -9.89
C ARG A 218 6.43 4.69 -11.12
N ALA A 219 6.99 3.76 -11.91
CA ALA A 219 7.76 4.10 -13.09
C ALA A 219 6.92 4.86 -14.13
N VAL A 220 5.62 4.60 -14.22
CA VAL A 220 4.75 5.18 -15.25
C VAL A 220 4.01 6.44 -14.81
N SER A 221 4.06 6.82 -13.51
CA SER A 221 3.40 8.02 -12.99
C SER A 221 4.17 9.33 -13.26
N LEU A 222 5.37 9.24 -13.82
CA LEU A 222 6.33 10.34 -13.94
C LEU A 222 6.11 11.25 -15.15
N HIS A 223 5.59 10.71 -16.26
CA HIS A 223 5.28 11.48 -17.47
C HIS A 223 3.77 11.42 -17.75
N ASP A 224 3.20 12.52 -18.24
CA ASP A 224 1.76 12.61 -18.50
C ASP A 224 1.29 11.55 -19.50
N HIS A 225 2.05 11.36 -20.58
CA HIS A 225 1.73 10.35 -21.58
C HIS A 225 1.75 8.93 -20.99
N THR A 226 2.77 8.59 -20.19
CA THR A 226 2.85 7.25 -19.60
C THR A 226 1.76 7.01 -18.56
N ARG A 227 1.39 8.05 -17.81
CA ARG A 227 0.31 8.03 -16.83
C ARG A 227 -1.05 7.78 -17.51
N GLU A 228 -1.31 8.46 -18.63
CA GLU A 228 -2.55 8.27 -19.40
C GLU A 228 -2.64 6.86 -20.00
N HIS A 229 -1.53 6.33 -20.54
CA HIS A 229 -1.48 4.95 -21.03
C HIS A 229 -1.72 3.93 -19.91
N HIS A 230 -1.10 4.14 -18.75
CA HIS A 230 -1.30 3.28 -17.58
C HIS A 230 -2.75 3.32 -17.08
N ALA A 231 -3.37 4.50 -16.99
CA ALA A 231 -4.77 4.64 -16.60
C ALA A 231 -5.70 3.83 -17.52
N ARG A 232 -5.48 3.88 -18.85
CA ARG A 232 -6.23 3.06 -19.82
C ARG A 232 -6.05 1.56 -19.59
N LEU A 233 -4.85 1.10 -19.24
CA LEU A 233 -4.60 -0.31 -18.89
C LEU A 233 -5.37 -0.71 -17.62
N LEU A 234 -5.39 0.14 -16.59
CA LEU A 234 -6.15 -0.12 -15.36
C LEU A 234 -7.65 -0.16 -15.62
N HIS A 235 -8.18 0.73 -16.45
CA HIS A 235 -9.59 0.70 -16.88
C HIS A 235 -9.92 -0.57 -17.65
N SER A 236 -9.04 -1.01 -18.56
CA SER A 236 -9.21 -2.26 -19.29
C SER A 236 -9.20 -3.49 -18.37
N ALA A 237 -8.29 -3.52 -17.39
CA ALA A 237 -8.23 -4.59 -16.40
C ALA A 237 -9.48 -4.60 -15.50
N LEU A 238 -9.95 -3.43 -15.08
CA LEU A 238 -11.16 -3.28 -14.27
C LEU A 238 -12.40 -3.74 -15.04
N ALA A 239 -12.54 -3.35 -16.30
CA ALA A 239 -13.61 -3.81 -17.18
C ALA A 239 -13.63 -5.34 -17.26
N LYS A 240 -12.45 -5.96 -17.44
CA LYS A 240 -12.34 -7.42 -17.51
C LYS A 240 -12.70 -8.11 -16.20
N LEU A 241 -12.33 -7.54 -15.05
CA LEU A 241 -12.74 -8.06 -13.74
C LEU A 241 -14.26 -7.98 -13.54
N VAL A 242 -14.89 -6.86 -13.89
CA VAL A 242 -16.35 -6.69 -13.80
C VAL A 242 -17.06 -7.73 -14.67
N GLU A 243 -16.58 -7.96 -15.90
CA GLU A 243 -17.08 -9.00 -16.80
C GLU A 243 -16.96 -10.39 -16.17
N ARG A 244 -15.78 -10.75 -15.66
CA ARG A 244 -15.52 -12.06 -15.05
C ARG A 244 -16.32 -12.32 -13.78
N VAL A 245 -16.53 -11.31 -12.95
CA VAL A 245 -17.33 -11.45 -11.73
C VAL A 245 -18.81 -11.68 -12.04
N LYS A 246 -19.31 -11.08 -13.13
CA LYS A 246 -20.70 -11.20 -13.59
C LYS A 246 -20.93 -12.36 -14.57
N SER A 247 -19.89 -13.08 -14.95
CA SER A 247 -19.98 -14.16 -15.94
C SER A 247 -20.84 -15.31 -15.41
N ASP A 248 -21.80 -15.77 -16.21
CA ASP A 248 -22.58 -16.99 -15.93
C ASP A 248 -21.78 -18.26 -16.23
N ASP A 249 -20.76 -18.17 -17.09
CA ASP A 249 -19.86 -19.29 -17.38
C ASP A 249 -18.99 -19.58 -16.15
N PRO A 250 -19.12 -20.77 -15.53
CA PRO A 250 -18.34 -21.13 -14.36
C PRO A 250 -16.85 -21.15 -14.65
N GLU A 251 -16.37 -21.45 -15.87
CA GLU A 251 -14.94 -21.47 -16.17
C GLU A 251 -14.33 -20.06 -16.21
N GLN A 252 -15.09 -19.07 -16.69
CA GLN A 252 -14.65 -17.67 -16.74
C GLN A 252 -14.91 -16.90 -15.44
N ARG A 253 -15.80 -17.39 -14.59
CA ARG A 253 -16.25 -16.69 -13.39
C ARG A 253 -15.16 -16.59 -12.31
N ILE A 254 -14.90 -15.37 -11.83
CA ILE A 254 -14.10 -15.13 -10.62
C ILE A 254 -15.02 -15.20 -9.39
N ASP A 255 -14.52 -15.79 -8.30
CA ASP A 255 -15.22 -15.78 -7.00
C ASP A 255 -15.64 -14.34 -6.60
N PRO A 256 -16.90 -14.09 -6.21
CA PRO A 256 -17.40 -12.74 -5.95
C PRO A 256 -16.57 -11.94 -4.93
N ILE A 257 -16.05 -12.58 -3.88
CA ILE A 257 -15.24 -11.93 -2.84
C ILE A 257 -13.84 -11.62 -3.36
N THR A 258 -13.23 -12.57 -4.06
CA THR A 258 -11.91 -12.40 -4.70
C THR A 258 -11.96 -11.31 -5.77
N GLY A 259 -13.02 -11.29 -6.58
CA GLY A 259 -13.28 -10.26 -7.57
C GLY A 259 -13.48 -8.89 -6.94
N ALA A 260 -14.20 -8.81 -5.82
CA ALA A 260 -14.34 -7.57 -5.06
C ALA A 260 -12.99 -7.03 -4.56
N ARG A 261 -12.13 -7.88 -3.99
CA ARG A 261 -10.77 -7.49 -3.57
C ARG A 261 -9.95 -6.96 -4.74
N ALA A 262 -10.00 -7.63 -5.89
CA ALA A 262 -9.28 -7.21 -7.10
C ALA A 262 -9.81 -5.89 -7.68
N MET A 263 -11.13 -5.70 -7.72
CA MET A 263 -11.74 -4.43 -8.13
C MET A 263 -11.32 -3.29 -7.22
N ALA A 264 -11.28 -3.50 -5.89
CA ALA A 264 -10.85 -2.48 -4.93
C ALA A 264 -9.41 -1.99 -5.18
N VAL A 265 -8.48 -2.91 -5.50
CA VAL A 265 -7.09 -2.54 -5.86
C VAL A 265 -7.06 -1.59 -7.05
N LEU A 266 -7.82 -1.87 -8.12
CA LEU A 266 -7.83 -1.03 -9.31
C LEU A 266 -8.58 0.28 -9.09
N LEU A 267 -9.70 0.27 -8.36
CA LEU A 267 -10.47 1.50 -8.04
C LEU A 267 -9.66 2.50 -7.22
N ASN A 268 -8.72 2.03 -6.39
CA ASN A 268 -7.84 2.90 -5.60
C ASN A 268 -6.75 3.59 -6.45
N ASN A 269 -6.46 3.06 -7.64
CA ASN A 269 -5.35 3.53 -8.48
C ASN A 269 -5.80 4.10 -9.84
N ALA A 270 -7.01 3.76 -10.30
CA ALA A 270 -7.55 4.21 -11.57
C ALA A 270 -8.36 5.51 -11.39
N GLU A 271 -8.30 6.38 -12.40
CA GLU A 271 -9.17 7.56 -12.44
C GLU A 271 -10.65 7.15 -12.53
N PRO A 272 -11.55 7.90 -11.88
CA PRO A 272 -12.94 7.51 -11.79
C PRO A 272 -13.69 7.61 -13.14
N VAL A 273 -14.24 6.48 -13.59
CA VAL A 273 -15.02 6.35 -14.83
C VAL A 273 -16.35 5.65 -14.52
N ALA A 274 -17.45 6.40 -14.59
CA ALA A 274 -18.77 5.97 -14.12
C ALA A 274 -19.25 4.60 -14.68
N PRO A 275 -19.11 4.30 -16.00
CA PRO A 275 -19.47 2.99 -16.56
C PRO A 275 -18.77 1.78 -15.93
N LEU A 276 -17.56 1.96 -15.40
CA LEU A 276 -16.78 0.90 -14.76
C LEU A 276 -17.00 0.88 -13.25
N HIS A 277 -17.07 2.06 -12.62
CA HIS A 277 -17.17 2.20 -11.18
C HIS A 277 -18.55 1.82 -10.65
N TYR A 278 -19.63 2.17 -11.35
CA TYR A 278 -20.99 1.87 -10.90
C TYR A 278 -21.27 0.36 -10.77
N PRO A 279 -20.90 -0.50 -11.75
CA PRO A 279 -20.93 -1.95 -11.59
C PRO A 279 -20.20 -2.48 -10.36
N CYS A 280 -19.00 -1.94 -10.06
CA CYS A 280 -18.21 -2.37 -8.92
C CYS A 280 -18.91 -2.03 -7.60
N ILE A 281 -19.42 -0.80 -7.49
CA ILE A 281 -20.16 -0.33 -6.30
C ILE A 281 -21.39 -1.19 -6.07
N ASN A 282 -22.16 -1.51 -7.12
CA ASN A 282 -23.33 -2.38 -6.99
C ASN A 282 -22.94 -3.80 -6.56
N HIS A 283 -21.86 -4.35 -7.12
CA HIS A 283 -21.33 -5.65 -6.68
C HIS A 283 -20.96 -5.64 -5.20
N PHE A 284 -20.28 -4.60 -4.72
CA PHE A 284 -19.98 -4.43 -3.30
C PHE A 284 -21.25 -4.36 -2.45
N ARG A 285 -22.27 -3.58 -2.87
CA ARG A 285 -23.57 -3.51 -2.17
C ARG A 285 -24.19 -4.89 -2.01
N HIS A 286 -24.26 -5.67 -3.09
CA HIS A 286 -24.86 -7.01 -3.05
C HIS A 286 -24.13 -7.93 -2.07
N LEU A 287 -22.79 -7.91 -2.07
CA LEU A 287 -22.01 -8.71 -1.12
C LEU A 287 -22.31 -8.32 0.33
N ILE A 288 -22.39 -7.02 0.61
CA ILE A 288 -22.63 -6.55 1.98
C ILE A 288 -24.06 -6.86 2.45
N ILE A 289 -25.06 -6.66 1.59
CA ILE A 289 -26.46 -6.99 1.90
C ILE A 289 -26.61 -8.50 2.13
N SER A 290 -26.03 -9.33 1.27
CA SER A 290 -26.06 -10.79 1.43
C SER A 290 -25.36 -11.27 2.71
N ALA A 291 -24.33 -10.55 3.16
CA ALA A 291 -23.67 -10.82 4.44
C ALA A 291 -24.54 -10.42 5.64
N SER A 292 -25.42 -9.44 5.49
CA SER A 292 -26.35 -8.97 6.53
C SER A 292 -27.58 -9.88 6.68
N GLU A 293 -28.04 -10.54 5.62
CA GLU A 293 -29.24 -11.42 5.62
C GLU A 293 -28.97 -12.81 6.23
N LEU A 294 -27.71 -13.19 6.45
CA LEU A 294 -27.31 -14.45 7.11
C LEU A 294 -27.36 -14.39 8.65
N ALA A 295 -27.86 -13.29 9.24
CA ALA A 295 -28.22 -13.19 10.65
C ALA A 295 -29.72 -13.51 10.82
N PRO A 296 -30.14 -14.33 11.81
CA PRO A 296 -31.54 -14.70 11.95
C PRO A 296 -32.44 -13.47 12.18
N ASP A 297 -33.63 -13.57 11.60
CA ASP A 297 -34.70 -12.56 11.41
C ASP A 297 -34.94 -11.55 12.54
N GLU A 298 -35.33 -10.33 12.15
CA GLU A 298 -36.64 -9.75 12.52
C GLU A 298 -37.17 -8.77 11.44
N SER A 299 -38.29 -9.18 10.82
CA SER A 299 -39.38 -8.36 10.25
C SER A 299 -39.13 -7.37 9.09
N SER A 300 -39.54 -7.81 7.90
CA SER A 300 -40.41 -7.14 6.92
C SER A 300 -40.24 -5.65 6.62
N SER A 301 -39.85 -5.33 5.37
CA SER A 301 -40.80 -4.83 4.36
C SER A 301 -40.08 -4.50 3.04
N GLU A 302 -40.61 -5.04 1.96
CA GLU A 302 -40.23 -4.71 0.59
C GLU A 302 -40.61 -3.27 0.23
N SER A 303 -39.70 -2.55 -0.43
CA SER A 303 -39.98 -1.87 -1.71
C SER A 303 -38.76 -1.06 -2.19
N ALA A 304 -38.12 -1.53 -3.25
CA ALA A 304 -37.58 -0.68 -4.31
C ALA A 304 -38.52 -0.86 -5.54
N PRO A 305 -38.57 -0.01 -6.59
CA PRO A 305 -37.59 1.00 -7.01
C PRO A 305 -38.20 2.30 -7.64
N ALA A 306 -37.53 3.46 -7.50
CA ALA A 306 -37.68 4.60 -8.45
C ALA A 306 -36.69 5.75 -8.16
N ALA A 307 -36.22 5.90 -6.93
CA ALA A 307 -35.35 7.01 -6.54
C ALA A 307 -33.83 6.76 -6.78
N ALA A 308 -33.44 5.54 -7.15
CA ALA A 308 -32.03 5.15 -7.26
C ALA A 308 -31.33 5.62 -8.56
N ILE A 309 -32.08 6.08 -9.57
CA ILE A 309 -31.55 6.47 -10.89
C ILE A 309 -31.09 7.93 -10.90
N ALA A 310 -31.59 8.79 -10.00
CA ALA A 310 -31.28 10.23 -10.01
C ALA A 310 -30.04 10.65 -9.21
N ALA A 311 -29.43 9.75 -8.41
CA ALA A 311 -28.32 10.10 -7.52
C ALA A 311 -26.91 9.91 -8.12
N VAL A 312 -26.82 9.56 -9.41
CA VAL A 312 -25.56 9.08 -10.03
C VAL A 312 -24.58 10.21 -10.42
N GLN A 313 -24.84 11.49 -10.11
CA GLN A 313 -24.03 12.60 -10.64
C GLN A 313 -22.90 13.17 -9.77
N THR A 314 -22.47 12.51 -8.69
CA THR A 314 -21.21 12.92 -8.01
C THR A 314 -20.44 11.69 -7.51
N LEU A 315 -19.27 11.44 -8.10
CA LEU A 315 -18.33 10.38 -7.69
C LEU A 315 -17.84 10.60 -6.25
N GLY A 316 -18.18 9.66 -5.37
CA GLY A 316 -17.92 9.65 -3.93
C GLY A 316 -19.21 9.42 -3.14
N GLU A 317 -19.28 8.38 -2.30
CA GLU A 317 -20.37 8.30 -1.32
C GLU A 317 -20.20 9.40 -0.26
N GLY A 318 -21.31 10.04 0.13
CA GLY A 318 -21.31 11.21 1.01
C GLY A 318 -22.17 12.36 0.51
N GLY A 319 -22.39 12.48 -0.80
CA GLY A 319 -23.08 13.63 -1.39
C GLY A 319 -22.52 14.99 -0.91
N PRO A 320 -23.29 16.08 -0.98
CA PRO A 320 -22.84 17.40 -0.52
C PRO A 320 -22.64 17.52 1.00
N THR A 321 -23.08 16.53 1.79
CA THR A 321 -22.98 16.57 3.26
C THR A 321 -21.73 15.85 3.79
N GLY A 322 -21.17 14.90 3.03
CA GLY A 322 -20.11 14.01 3.51
C GLY A 322 -20.62 12.91 4.45
N ASP A 323 -21.95 12.80 4.62
CA ASP A 323 -22.54 11.80 5.49
C ASP A 323 -22.55 10.45 4.78
N LEU A 324 -22.05 9.43 5.48
CA LEU A 324 -22.19 8.04 5.07
C LEU A 324 -23.27 7.39 5.94
N PRO A 325 -24.57 7.59 5.62
CA PRO A 325 -25.65 7.10 6.46
C PRO A 325 -25.59 5.57 6.61
N PRO A 326 -25.69 5.04 7.84
CA PRO A 326 -25.74 3.60 8.09
C PRO A 326 -26.88 2.95 7.29
N GLY A 327 -26.60 1.81 6.67
CA GLY A 327 -27.53 1.09 5.78
C GLY A 327 -27.76 1.72 4.40
N LYS A 328 -27.13 2.85 4.08
CA LYS A 328 -27.27 3.55 2.78
C LYS A 328 -25.94 3.87 2.08
N SER A 329 -24.81 3.70 2.76
CA SER A 329 -23.47 3.85 2.21
C SER A 329 -22.77 2.49 2.08
N VAL A 330 -22.32 2.15 0.86
CA VAL A 330 -21.36 1.06 0.59
C VAL A 330 -20.10 1.19 1.43
N VAL A 331 -19.52 2.39 1.53
CA VAL A 331 -18.25 2.56 2.26
C VAL A 331 -18.45 2.29 3.75
N PHE A 332 -19.56 2.76 4.32
CA PHE A 332 -19.93 2.46 5.70
C PHE A 332 -20.27 0.98 5.89
N ALA A 333 -20.98 0.36 4.95
CA ALA A 333 -21.38 -1.04 5.06
C ALA A 333 -20.18 -2.00 4.85
N CYS A 334 -19.21 -1.65 3.99
CA CYS A 334 -17.91 -2.33 3.91
C CYS A 334 -17.13 -2.22 5.21
N LEU A 335 -17.12 -1.03 5.82
CA LEU A 335 -16.46 -0.79 7.10
C LEU A 335 -17.11 -1.62 8.21
N GLU A 336 -18.45 -1.64 8.30
CA GLU A 336 -19.19 -2.48 9.24
C GLU A 336 -18.92 -3.97 9.02
N ALA A 337 -18.89 -4.44 7.77
CA ALA A 337 -18.57 -5.84 7.46
C ALA A 337 -17.13 -6.20 7.87
N CYS A 338 -16.16 -5.32 7.62
CA CYS A 338 -14.77 -5.49 8.05
C CYS A 338 -14.65 -5.49 9.59
N VAL A 339 -15.32 -4.56 10.27
CA VAL A 339 -15.40 -4.50 11.74
C VAL A 339 -16.03 -5.77 12.30
N TRP A 340 -17.11 -6.27 11.68
CA TRP A 340 -17.82 -7.45 12.11
C TRP A 340 -17.03 -8.74 11.89
N LEU A 341 -16.37 -8.88 10.73
CA LEU A 341 -15.46 -10.01 10.46
C LEU A 341 -14.26 -10.00 11.40
N ALA A 342 -13.72 -8.82 11.73
CA ALA A 342 -12.68 -8.68 12.73
C ALA A 342 -13.20 -9.02 14.14
N ALA A 343 -14.39 -8.53 14.53
CA ALA A 343 -15.02 -8.83 15.81
C ALA A 343 -15.37 -10.32 15.99
N ARG A 344 -15.64 -11.06 14.91
CA ARG A 344 -15.83 -12.52 14.93
C ARG A 344 -14.58 -13.30 15.33
N ARG A 345 -13.38 -12.78 15.03
CA ARG A 345 -12.09 -13.40 15.40
C ARG A 345 -11.56 -12.88 16.73
N THR A 346 -11.91 -11.66 17.10
CA THR A 346 -11.51 -11.00 18.35
C THR A 346 -12.72 -10.30 18.96
N PRO A 347 -13.47 -10.95 19.89
CA PRO A 347 -14.74 -10.44 20.42
C PRO A 347 -14.61 -9.10 21.17
N ALA A 348 -13.40 -8.71 21.58
CA ALA A 348 -13.10 -7.41 22.17
C ALA A 348 -13.18 -6.22 21.17
N LEU A 349 -13.34 -6.47 19.87
CA LEU A 349 -13.58 -5.45 18.82
C LEU A 349 -15.08 -5.15 18.61
N ALA A 350 -15.99 -5.87 19.28
CA ALA A 350 -17.41 -5.59 19.18
C ALA A 350 -17.71 -4.21 19.80
N PRO A 351 -18.42 -3.30 19.11
CA PRO A 351 -18.67 -1.97 19.64
C PRO A 351 -19.52 -2.06 20.92
N ALA A 352 -18.94 -1.64 22.04
CA ALA A 352 -19.64 -1.52 23.31
C ALA A 352 -20.62 -0.35 23.23
N GLY A 353 -21.88 -0.66 22.92
CA GLY A 353 -22.99 0.29 23.00
C GLY A 353 -23.10 1.24 21.81
N ARG A 354 -24.35 1.52 21.41
CA ARG A 354 -24.75 2.47 20.36
C ARG A 354 -24.20 3.88 20.63
N ALA A 355 -23.01 4.21 20.15
CA ALA A 355 -22.58 5.59 20.01
C ALA A 355 -23.03 6.10 18.62
N ARG A 356 -24.20 6.75 18.57
CA ARG A 356 -24.56 7.64 17.46
C ARG A 356 -23.46 8.70 17.32
N PRO A 357 -22.78 8.86 16.16
CA PRO A 357 -21.94 10.02 15.95
C PRO A 357 -22.81 11.28 16.01
N ALA A 358 -22.41 12.23 16.84
CA ALA A 358 -23.11 13.49 17.01
C ALA A 358 -23.16 14.24 15.67
N ALA A 359 -24.37 14.56 15.21
CA ALA A 359 -24.61 15.35 14.01
C ALA A 359 -23.87 16.71 14.12
N GLN A 360 -22.83 16.89 13.31
CA GLN A 360 -22.07 18.13 13.28
C GLN A 360 -22.81 19.16 12.42
N ARG A 361 -23.11 20.33 13.01
CA ARG A 361 -23.97 21.37 12.45
C ARG A 361 -23.42 21.95 11.14
N ARG A 362 -24.35 22.22 10.21
CA ARG A 362 -24.17 22.84 8.87
C ARG A 362 -23.26 24.07 8.87
N ALA A 363 -22.29 24.09 7.95
CA ALA A 363 -21.68 25.31 7.45
C ALA A 363 -21.87 25.36 5.92
N THR A 364 -22.54 26.41 5.44
CA THR A 364 -22.83 26.68 4.03
C THR A 364 -21.75 27.59 3.43
N GLY A 365 -21.04 27.14 2.39
CA GLY A 365 -20.04 27.91 1.64
C GLY A 365 -19.62 27.18 0.34
N PRO A 366 -19.10 27.88 -0.69
CA PRO A 366 -19.38 27.52 -2.09
C PRO A 366 -18.52 26.41 -2.72
N LYS A 367 -19.22 25.75 -3.65
CA LYS A 367 -18.97 24.68 -4.62
C LYS A 367 -17.60 24.59 -5.30
N GLY A 368 -17.19 23.34 -5.57
CA GLY A 368 -16.17 22.97 -6.56
C GLY A 368 -15.46 21.68 -6.19
N ASP A 369 -14.43 21.80 -5.35
CA ASP A 369 -13.43 20.73 -5.15
C ASP A 369 -13.30 20.24 -3.70
N ALA A 370 -14.19 20.69 -2.80
CA ALA A 370 -14.20 20.32 -1.38
C ALA A 370 -14.96 19.01 -1.04
N LEU A 371 -15.32 18.21 -2.05
CA LEU A 371 -16.42 17.24 -1.96
C LEU A 371 -16.02 15.77 -1.70
N LEU A 372 -14.84 15.32 -2.14
CA LEU A 372 -14.30 13.97 -1.81
C LEU A 372 -13.66 13.90 -0.42
N VAL A 373 -13.35 15.05 0.17
CA VAL A 373 -12.46 15.13 1.35
C VAL A 373 -13.21 14.90 2.67
N LYS A 374 -14.52 15.17 2.71
CA LYS A 374 -15.35 15.03 3.93
C LYS A 374 -15.74 13.59 4.24
N SER A 375 -15.95 12.74 3.23
CA SER A 375 -16.29 11.33 3.43
C SER A 375 -15.08 10.51 3.94
N ALA A 376 -13.87 10.79 3.46
CA ALA A 376 -12.64 10.20 4.00
C ALA A 376 -12.46 10.52 5.50
N LEU A 377 -12.71 11.77 5.91
CA LEU A 377 -12.65 12.19 7.32
C LEU A 377 -13.68 11.53 8.22
N SER A 378 -14.81 11.03 7.68
CA SER A 378 -15.85 10.37 8.47
C SER A 378 -15.50 8.94 8.90
N ILE A 379 -14.64 8.26 8.12
CA ILE A 379 -14.27 6.85 8.34
C ILE A 379 -12.88 6.71 8.96
N LEU A 380 -12.01 7.69 8.72
CA LEU A 380 -10.63 7.67 9.20
C LEU A 380 -10.49 7.47 10.72
N PRO A 381 -11.35 8.07 11.59
CA PRO A 381 -11.32 7.79 13.02
C PRO A 381 -11.54 6.30 13.32
N THR A 382 -12.44 5.64 12.59
CA THR A 382 -12.74 4.22 12.76
C THR A 382 -11.60 3.34 12.26
N ILE A 383 -10.97 3.68 11.13
CA ILE A 383 -9.79 2.96 10.62
C ILE A 383 -8.62 3.05 11.60
N LEU A 384 -8.33 4.26 12.09
CA LEU A 384 -7.25 4.48 13.05
C LEU A 384 -7.54 3.77 14.38
N TYR A 385 -8.80 3.80 14.84
CA TYR A 385 -9.23 3.05 16.03
C TYR A 385 -9.01 1.54 15.84
N LEU A 386 -9.55 0.96 14.76
CA LEU A 386 -9.38 -0.45 14.42
C LEU A 386 -7.90 -0.84 14.36
N ALA A 387 -7.07 -0.04 13.71
CA ALA A 387 -5.63 -0.29 13.63
C ALA A 387 -5.00 -0.35 15.03
N THR A 388 -5.32 0.60 15.91
CA THR A 388 -4.82 0.58 17.29
C THR A 388 -5.32 -0.61 18.11
N GLU A 389 -6.54 -1.11 17.85
CA GLU A 389 -7.07 -2.30 18.52
C GLU A 389 -6.47 -3.60 17.98
N VAL A 390 -6.30 -3.74 16.67
CA VAL A 390 -5.63 -4.89 16.07
C VAL A 390 -4.19 -5.03 16.60
N LEU A 391 -3.49 -3.91 16.77
CA LEU A 391 -2.15 -3.87 17.38
C LEU A 391 -2.14 -4.24 18.87
N ARG A 392 -3.25 -4.05 19.59
CA ARG A 392 -3.37 -4.51 20.99
C ARG A 392 -3.54 -6.01 21.07
N GLU A 393 -4.31 -6.59 20.14
CA GLU A 393 -4.58 -8.02 20.09
C GLU A 393 -3.40 -8.83 19.49
N SER A 394 -2.39 -8.17 18.91
CA SER A 394 -1.31 -8.84 18.16
C SER A 394 -0.21 -9.49 19.01
N LYS A 395 -0.41 -9.64 20.33
CA LYS A 395 0.62 -10.08 21.30
C LYS A 395 1.32 -11.39 20.94
N GLU A 396 0.65 -12.26 20.17
CA GLU A 396 1.14 -13.60 19.83
C GLU A 396 1.26 -13.84 18.31
N SER A 397 1.00 -12.83 17.47
CA SER A 397 0.99 -12.99 16.01
C SER A 397 1.61 -11.82 15.28
N SER A 398 2.81 -12.05 14.72
CA SER A 398 3.49 -11.11 13.84
C SER A 398 2.64 -10.74 12.61
N THR A 399 1.88 -11.69 12.06
CA THR A 399 0.99 -11.42 10.92
C THR A 399 -0.15 -10.46 11.25
N VAL A 400 -0.69 -10.52 12.49
CA VAL A 400 -1.74 -9.59 12.95
C VAL A 400 -1.13 -8.22 13.27
N ALA A 401 0.08 -8.21 13.83
CA ALA A 401 0.84 -6.97 14.04
C ALA A 401 1.11 -6.24 12.71
N ASP A 402 1.58 -6.98 11.69
CA ASP A 402 1.84 -6.43 10.36
C ASP A 402 0.56 -5.93 9.68
N ALA A 403 -0.55 -6.64 9.81
CA ALA A 403 -1.86 -6.19 9.32
C ALA A 403 -2.32 -4.89 10.00
N GLY A 404 -2.13 -4.78 11.32
CA GLY A 404 -2.43 -3.56 12.09
C GLY A 404 -1.55 -2.39 11.66
N ILE A 405 -0.25 -2.63 11.42
CA ILE A 405 0.70 -1.62 10.93
C ILE A 405 0.32 -1.16 9.52
N LEU A 406 -0.03 -2.06 8.62
CA LEU A 406 -0.47 -1.72 7.26
C LEU A 406 -1.78 -0.93 7.25
N LEU A 407 -2.73 -1.27 8.12
CA LEU A 407 -3.98 -0.53 8.27
C LEU A 407 -3.72 0.89 8.82
N LEU A 408 -2.82 1.01 9.80
CA LEU A 408 -2.38 2.29 10.35
C LEU A 408 -1.69 3.16 9.29
N GLN A 409 -0.82 2.55 8.48
CA GLN A 409 -0.12 3.20 7.38
C GLN A 409 -1.10 3.70 6.31
N SER A 410 -2.09 2.89 5.95
CA SER A 410 -3.14 3.26 4.99
C SER A 410 -3.96 4.47 5.47
N GLY A 411 -4.26 4.54 6.77
CA GLY A 411 -4.91 5.72 7.38
C GLY A 411 -3.99 6.95 7.48
N ALA A 412 -2.70 6.73 7.72
CA ALA A 412 -1.70 7.79 7.82
C ALA A 412 -1.37 8.43 6.46
N GLU A 413 -1.35 7.64 5.38
CA GLU A 413 -1.01 8.07 4.02
C GLU A 413 -2.24 8.45 3.17
N CYS A 414 -3.40 8.70 3.80
CA CYS A 414 -4.66 8.92 3.10
C CYS A 414 -4.62 10.19 2.20
N ARG A 415 -4.33 9.98 0.91
CA ARG A 415 -4.14 11.03 -0.10
C ARG A 415 -5.37 11.89 -0.36
N ALA A 416 -6.57 11.38 -0.06
CA ALA A 416 -7.81 12.15 -0.23
C ALA A 416 -7.89 13.36 0.72
N VAL A 417 -7.11 13.36 1.82
CA VAL A 417 -7.21 14.38 2.87
C VAL A 417 -6.19 15.52 2.72
N SER A 418 -5.18 15.35 1.85
CA SER A 418 -4.10 16.31 1.61
C SER A 418 -4.46 17.44 0.62
N LEU A 419 -5.69 17.46 0.10
CA LEU A 419 -6.13 18.41 -0.93
C LEU A 419 -6.44 19.82 -0.40
N HIS A 420 -6.85 19.96 0.89
CA HIS A 420 -7.23 21.25 1.49
C HIS A 420 -6.59 21.46 2.87
N ASP A 421 -6.27 22.71 3.23
CA ASP A 421 -5.59 23.04 4.50
C ASP A 421 -6.41 22.64 5.74
N HIS A 422 -7.72 22.90 5.75
CA HIS A 422 -8.60 22.56 6.87
C HIS A 422 -8.73 21.03 7.08
N THR A 423 -8.60 20.25 6.02
CA THR A 423 -8.73 18.79 6.08
C THR A 423 -7.41 18.15 6.49
N ARG A 424 -6.28 18.72 6.04
CA ARG A 424 -4.93 18.41 6.55
C ARG A 424 -4.85 18.64 8.06
N GLU A 425 -5.39 19.75 8.57
CA GLU A 425 -5.41 20.02 10.02
C GLU A 425 -6.29 19.01 10.79
N HIS A 426 -7.43 18.59 10.22
CA HIS A 426 -8.27 17.58 10.86
C HIS A 426 -7.63 16.19 10.85
N HIS A 427 -6.98 15.81 9.75
CA HIS A 427 -6.19 14.58 9.64
C HIS A 427 -5.03 14.56 10.64
N ALA A 428 -4.28 15.66 10.74
CA ALA A 428 -3.20 15.80 11.70
C ALA A 428 -3.70 15.57 13.13
N ARG A 429 -4.86 16.14 13.50
CA ARG A 429 -5.49 15.91 14.81
C ARG A 429 -5.86 14.44 15.04
N LEU A 430 -6.36 13.73 14.01
CA LEU A 430 -6.67 12.31 14.11
C LEU A 430 -5.40 11.45 14.28
N LEU A 431 -4.34 11.76 13.54
CA LEU A 431 -3.04 11.10 13.68
C LEU A 431 -2.42 11.36 15.07
N HIS A 432 -2.52 12.58 15.58
CA HIS A 432 -2.08 12.91 16.94
C HIS A 432 -2.89 12.16 18.01
N SER A 433 -4.21 12.01 17.81
CA SER A 433 -5.06 11.22 18.71
C SER A 433 -4.70 9.73 18.70
N ALA A 434 -4.47 9.15 17.52
CA ALA A 434 -4.02 7.76 17.38
C ALA A 434 -2.63 7.55 18.01
N LEU A 435 -1.70 8.49 17.78
CA LEU A 435 -0.36 8.46 18.36
C LEU A 435 -0.40 8.54 19.89
N ALA A 436 -1.25 9.41 20.46
CA ALA A 436 -1.44 9.50 21.90
C ALA A 436 -1.94 8.16 22.48
N LYS A 437 -2.88 7.50 21.80
CA LYS A 437 -3.41 6.20 22.23
C LYS A 437 -2.34 5.09 22.17
N LEU A 438 -1.49 5.09 21.15
CA LEU A 438 -0.36 4.15 21.06
C LEU A 438 0.65 4.37 22.19
N VAL A 439 1.00 5.63 22.47
CA VAL A 439 1.91 5.98 23.59
C VAL A 439 1.34 5.52 24.93
N GLU A 440 0.04 5.68 25.16
CA GLU A 440 -0.65 5.21 26.35
C GLU A 440 -0.59 3.68 26.46
N ARG A 441 -0.92 2.95 25.38
CA ARG A 441 -0.95 1.49 25.35
C ARG A 441 0.43 0.85 25.52
N VAL A 442 1.46 1.43 24.93
CA VAL A 442 2.83 0.93 25.07
C VAL A 442 3.35 1.12 26.51
N LYS A 443 2.88 2.16 27.20
CA LYS A 443 3.24 2.47 28.60
C LYS A 443 2.26 1.90 29.63
N SER A 444 1.24 1.16 29.21
CA SER A 444 0.22 0.65 30.11
C SER A 444 0.78 -0.45 31.01
N ASP A 445 0.52 -0.35 32.32
CA ASP A 445 0.83 -1.40 33.30
C ASP A 445 -0.18 -2.57 33.23
N ASP A 446 -1.32 -2.36 32.56
CA ASP A 446 -2.35 -3.39 32.36
C ASP A 446 -1.95 -4.34 31.22
N PRO A 447 -1.68 -5.62 31.50
CA PRO A 447 -1.26 -6.60 30.49
C PRO A 447 -2.30 -6.82 29.41
N GLU A 448 -3.59 -6.53 29.63
CA GLU A 448 -4.64 -6.64 28.61
C GLU A 448 -4.60 -5.48 27.61
N GLN A 449 -4.25 -4.28 28.07
CA GLN A 449 -4.17 -3.07 27.25
C GLN A 449 -2.78 -2.82 26.64
N ARG A 450 -1.75 -3.50 27.16
CA ARG A 450 -0.35 -3.28 26.76
C ARG A 450 -0.04 -3.82 25.36
N ILE A 451 0.55 -2.98 24.51
CA ILE A 451 1.08 -3.39 23.20
C ILE A 451 2.54 -3.84 23.37
N ASP A 452 2.96 -4.84 22.58
CA ASP A 452 4.36 -5.25 22.50
C ASP A 452 5.29 -4.05 22.18
N PRO A 453 6.40 -3.83 22.91
CA PRO A 453 7.25 -2.66 22.75
C PRO A 453 7.77 -2.44 21.32
N ILE A 454 8.10 -3.50 20.57
CA ILE A 454 8.63 -3.41 19.20
C ILE A 454 7.51 -3.09 18.22
N THR A 455 6.38 -3.78 18.33
CA THR A 455 5.18 -3.55 17.53
C THR A 455 4.66 -2.13 17.72
N GLY A 456 4.62 -1.67 18.98
CA GLY A 456 4.28 -0.29 19.33
C GLY A 456 5.26 0.71 18.73
N ALA A 457 6.56 0.40 18.74
CA ALA A 457 7.57 1.26 18.13
C ALA A 457 7.42 1.37 16.60
N ARG A 458 7.15 0.27 15.89
CA ARG A 458 6.85 0.26 14.45
C ARG A 458 5.60 1.08 14.14
N ALA A 459 4.53 0.93 14.93
CA ALA A 459 3.30 1.70 14.76
C ALA A 459 3.49 3.20 15.02
N MET A 460 4.23 3.58 16.07
CA MET A 460 4.58 4.97 16.35
C MET A 460 5.42 5.58 15.22
N ALA A 461 6.37 4.83 14.64
CA ALA A 461 7.18 5.30 13.52
C ALA A 461 6.33 5.63 12.28
N VAL A 462 5.33 4.81 11.95
CA VAL A 462 4.38 5.06 10.85
C VAL A 462 3.65 6.40 11.02
N LEU A 463 3.12 6.67 12.22
CA LEU A 463 2.41 7.92 12.48
C LEU A 463 3.35 9.12 12.52
N LEU A 464 4.54 9.00 13.12
CA LEU A 464 5.52 10.08 13.20
C LEU A 464 6.08 10.48 11.82
N ASN A 465 6.16 9.53 10.88
CA ASN A 465 6.54 9.82 9.51
C ASN A 465 5.48 10.65 8.75
N ASN A 466 4.22 10.60 9.18
CA ASN A 466 3.11 11.26 8.49
C ASN A 466 2.51 12.45 9.27
N ALA A 467 2.73 12.54 10.58
CA ALA A 467 2.21 13.61 11.42
C ALA A 467 3.15 14.81 11.52
N GLU A 468 2.58 16.01 11.71
CA GLU A 468 3.35 17.21 12.04
C GLU A 468 3.97 17.09 13.45
N PRO A 469 5.19 17.63 13.67
CA PRO A 469 5.91 17.49 14.92
C PRO A 469 5.22 18.22 16.08
N VAL A 470 4.79 17.46 17.09
CA VAL A 470 4.16 17.96 18.32
C VAL A 470 4.91 17.44 19.54
N ALA A 471 5.67 18.34 20.19
CA ALA A 471 6.57 18.04 21.30
C ALA A 471 6.00 17.13 22.41
N PRO A 472 4.76 17.32 22.94
CA PRO A 472 4.23 16.49 24.02
C PRO A 472 3.96 15.04 23.61
N LEU A 473 3.78 14.74 22.32
CA LEU A 473 3.57 13.37 21.84
C LEU A 473 4.87 12.73 21.34
N HIS A 474 5.78 13.52 20.78
CA HIS A 474 7.04 13.03 20.20
C HIS A 474 8.07 12.66 21.27
N TYR A 475 8.13 13.37 22.40
CA TYR A 475 9.07 13.08 23.48
C TYR A 475 8.84 11.70 24.13
N PRO A 476 7.60 11.30 24.46
CA PRO A 476 7.29 9.91 24.84
C PRO A 476 7.77 8.86 23.84
N CYS A 477 7.60 9.11 22.54
CA CYS A 477 8.02 8.18 21.48
C CYS A 477 9.55 8.05 21.42
N ILE A 478 10.28 9.16 21.54
CA ILE A 478 11.75 9.19 21.57
C ILE A 478 12.28 8.38 22.75
N ASN A 479 11.71 8.56 23.94
CA ASN A 479 12.14 7.81 25.12
C ASN A 479 11.88 6.30 24.96
N HIS A 480 10.75 5.94 24.34
CA HIS A 480 10.43 4.54 24.02
C HIS A 480 11.41 3.96 22.99
N PHE A 481 11.71 4.69 21.91
CA PHE A 481 12.69 4.29 20.91
C PHE A 481 14.08 4.11 21.51
N ARG A 482 14.50 5.01 22.41
CA ARG A 482 15.77 4.87 23.14
C ARG A 482 15.80 3.58 23.96
N GLN A 483 14.73 3.27 24.68
CA GLN A 483 14.61 2.04 25.45
C GLN A 483 14.65 0.78 24.55
N CYS A 484 14.03 0.83 23.36
CA CYS A 484 14.11 -0.24 22.37
C CYS A 484 15.52 -0.41 21.76
N LEU A 485 16.33 0.65 21.67
CA LEU A 485 17.73 0.60 21.20
C LEU A 485 18.70 0.08 22.26
N GLU A 486 18.44 0.39 23.53
CA GLU A 486 19.27 -0.01 24.67
C GLU A 486 19.09 -1.50 25.06
N THR A 487 18.03 -2.16 24.56
CA THR A 487 17.74 -3.57 24.78
C THR A 487 18.47 -4.46 23.77
N SER A 488 19.17 -5.50 24.26
CA SER A 488 20.09 -6.34 23.46
C SER A 488 19.44 -7.13 22.34
N ASP A 489 18.13 -7.40 22.43
CA ASP A 489 17.45 -8.42 21.61
C ASP A 489 16.63 -7.82 20.44
N ASN A 490 16.76 -6.51 20.16
CA ASN A 490 15.91 -5.78 19.20
C ASN A 490 16.61 -5.42 17.87
N GLU A 491 17.22 -6.39 17.18
CA GLU A 491 17.94 -6.16 15.91
C GLU A 491 17.02 -5.65 14.76
N GLU A 492 15.75 -6.06 14.74
CA GLU A 492 14.75 -5.58 13.76
C GLU A 492 14.46 -4.07 13.92
N PHE A 493 14.44 -3.57 15.17
CA PHE A 493 14.22 -2.16 15.42
C PHE A 493 15.46 -1.31 15.05
N LYS A 494 16.66 -1.83 15.32
CA LYS A 494 17.94 -1.18 14.96
C LYS A 494 18.08 -1.03 13.45
N THR A 495 17.75 -2.07 12.68
CA THR A 495 17.75 -2.02 11.20
C THR A 495 16.73 -1.03 10.66
N MET A 496 15.52 -0.96 11.22
CA MET A 496 14.51 0.04 10.85
C MET A 496 14.99 1.49 11.07
N MET A 497 15.61 1.78 12.22
CA MET A 497 16.16 3.11 12.54
C MET A 497 17.35 3.49 11.66
N GLN A 498 18.16 2.52 11.24
CA GLN A 498 19.28 2.74 10.32
C GLN A 498 18.79 3.11 8.92
N GLN A 499 17.71 2.47 8.45
CA GLN A 499 17.14 2.66 7.11
C GLN A 499 16.33 3.95 6.96
N SER A 500 15.72 4.49 8.01
CA SER A 500 14.92 5.71 7.93
C SER A 500 15.69 6.97 8.37
N ALA A 501 16.23 7.72 7.40
CA ALA A 501 16.87 9.02 7.66
C ALA A 501 15.84 10.12 7.99
N GLU A 502 14.65 10.06 7.41
CA GLU A 502 13.57 11.03 7.64
C GLU A 502 13.05 11.00 9.08
N LEU A 503 12.81 9.81 9.64
CA LEU A 503 12.36 9.65 11.02
C LEU A 503 13.40 10.23 11.99
N ARG A 504 14.69 9.95 11.77
CA ARG A 504 15.79 10.50 12.58
C ARG A 504 15.81 12.04 12.56
N ASN A 505 15.71 12.63 11.37
CA ASN A 505 15.69 14.09 11.21
C ASN A 505 14.47 14.72 11.90
N LYS A 506 13.28 14.13 11.80
CA LYS A 506 12.06 14.61 12.48
C LYS A 506 12.18 14.55 14.01
N LEU A 507 12.77 13.48 14.55
CA LEU A 507 13.01 13.33 15.98
C LEU A 507 14.02 14.38 16.49
N GLU A 508 15.08 14.65 15.72
CA GLU A 508 16.06 15.69 16.05
C GLU A 508 15.47 17.11 16.01
N CYS A 509 14.65 17.43 15.00
CA CYS A 509 13.94 18.70 14.90
C CYS A 509 12.97 18.91 16.09
N ALA A 510 12.23 17.87 16.49
CA ALA A 510 11.34 17.92 17.64
C ALA A 510 12.11 18.15 18.96
N LEU A 511 13.30 17.56 19.12
CA LEU A 511 14.18 17.79 20.28
C LEU A 511 14.66 19.24 20.35
N LYS A 512 15.08 19.81 19.21
CA LYS A 512 15.53 21.21 19.12
C LYS A 512 14.39 22.19 19.46
N ALA A 513 13.18 21.94 18.95
CA ALA A 513 11.99 22.74 19.27
C ALA A 513 11.61 22.67 20.75
N ASN A 514 11.71 21.50 21.38
CA ASN A 514 11.39 21.34 22.80
C ASN A 514 12.45 21.98 23.72
N GLN A 515 13.74 21.90 23.37
CA GLN A 515 14.79 22.61 24.12
C GLN A 515 14.61 24.13 24.05
N ALA A 516 14.15 24.67 22.91
CA ALA A 516 13.79 26.08 22.78
C ALA A 516 12.59 26.45 23.68
N ASN A 517 11.51 25.66 23.68
CA ASN A 517 10.34 25.89 24.54
C ASN A 517 10.67 25.75 26.04
N THR A 518 11.54 24.81 26.43
CA THR A 518 11.94 24.63 27.83
C THR A 518 12.83 25.77 28.32
N ARG A 519 13.66 26.36 27.45
CA ARG A 519 14.45 27.57 27.74
C ARG A 519 13.57 28.80 27.90
N ILE A 520 12.53 28.96 27.08
CA ILE A 520 11.56 30.06 27.18
C ILE A 520 10.75 29.97 28.48
N ASN A 521 10.25 28.77 28.83
CA ASN A 521 9.50 28.56 30.08
C ASN A 521 10.38 28.76 31.34
N LYS A 522 11.67 28.38 31.30
CA LYS A 522 12.61 28.70 32.39
C LYS A 522 12.94 30.19 32.49
N ALA A 523 13.01 30.90 31.36
CA ALA A 523 13.25 32.35 31.33
C ALA A 523 12.03 33.16 31.85
N GLN A 524 10.81 32.68 31.65
CA GLN A 524 9.60 33.30 32.21
C GLN A 524 9.38 32.98 33.70
N ALA A 525 9.83 31.81 34.18
CA ALA A 525 9.74 31.43 35.60
C ALA A 525 10.80 32.09 36.50
N GLN A 526 11.78 32.82 35.94
CA GLN A 526 12.89 33.46 36.67
C GLN A 526 12.85 35.00 36.65
N ARG A 527 11.70 35.63 36.37
CA ARG A 527 11.55 37.07 36.67
C ARG A 527 11.15 37.25 38.14
N PRO A 528 11.97 37.90 38.99
CA PRO A 528 11.57 38.20 40.35
C PRO A 528 10.39 39.18 40.35
N VAL A 529 9.39 38.88 41.17
CA VAL A 529 8.24 39.76 41.45
C VAL A 529 8.77 41.04 42.09
N PHE A 530 8.69 42.15 41.37
CA PHE A 530 8.85 43.49 41.95
C PHE A 530 7.48 44.15 42.01
N ASP A 531 7.08 44.51 43.24
CA ASP A 531 5.86 45.21 43.59
C ASP A 531 5.72 46.54 42.84
N ALA A 532 4.59 46.75 42.16
CA ALA A 532 4.14 48.07 41.73
C ALA A 532 2.61 48.17 41.80
N LYS A 533 2.12 49.12 42.61
CA LYS A 533 0.72 49.45 42.92
C LYS A 533 -0.14 49.73 41.67
N PRO A 534 -1.48 49.55 41.74
CA PRO A 534 -2.36 49.72 40.59
C PRO A 534 -2.62 51.20 40.28
N ALA A 535 -2.41 51.60 39.02
CA ALA A 535 -2.75 52.92 38.50
C ALA A 535 -4.00 52.87 37.60
N LYS A 536 -4.92 53.78 37.90
CA LYS A 536 -6.28 53.98 37.37
C LYS A 536 -6.29 54.34 35.87
N PRO A 537 -7.27 53.88 35.06
CA PRO A 537 -7.33 54.22 33.65
C PRO A 537 -7.87 55.64 33.45
N THR A 538 -7.16 56.47 32.67
CA THR A 538 -7.62 57.82 32.30
C THR A 538 -7.23 58.12 30.87
N ILE A 539 -8.15 57.90 29.93
CA ILE A 539 -8.27 58.77 28.74
C ILE A 539 -9.76 59.06 28.58
N GLN A 540 -10.11 60.31 28.90
CA GLN A 540 -11.40 60.93 28.63
C GLN A 540 -11.28 61.65 27.28
N LEU A 541 -12.29 61.49 26.43
CA LEU A 541 -12.57 62.44 25.35
C LEU A 541 -14.03 62.88 25.48
N LYS A 542 -14.18 64.20 25.58
CA LYS A 542 -15.37 64.97 25.92
C LYS A 542 -16.19 65.22 24.66
N THR A 543 -17.41 64.70 24.59
CA THR A 543 -18.53 65.34 23.89
C THR A 543 -19.84 64.89 24.52
N ASP A 544 -20.65 65.88 24.84
CA ASP A 544 -21.88 65.85 25.62
C ASP A 544 -23.07 65.41 24.74
N PHE A 545 -23.89 64.47 25.22
CA PHE A 545 -25.15 64.05 24.58
C PHE A 545 -26.36 64.30 25.49
N SER A 546 -26.28 65.34 26.33
CA SER A 546 -27.45 65.95 26.94
C SER A 546 -28.34 66.54 25.84
N ASP A 547 -29.26 65.74 25.26
CA ASP A 547 -30.53 66.15 24.61
C ASP A 547 -31.15 65.08 23.68
N PHE A 548 -31.08 63.80 24.04
CA PHE A 548 -32.06 62.82 23.52
C PHE A 548 -32.98 62.41 24.67
N ARG A 549 -34.10 63.15 24.79
CA ARG A 549 -35.22 62.84 25.68
C ARG A 549 -35.90 61.53 25.32
#